data_AF-A0ABD5S3R6-F1
#
_entry.id   AF-A0ABD5S3R6-F1
#
_cell.length_a   1.000
_cell.length_b   1.000
_cell.length_c   1.000
_cell.angle_alpha   90.00
_cell.angle_beta   90.00
_cell.angle_gamma   90.00
#
_symmetry.space_group_name_H-M   'P 1'
#
loop_
_entity.id
_entity.type
_entity.pdbx_description
1 polymer ?
#
loop_
_entity_poly.entity_id
_entity_poly.type
_entity_poly.pdbx_seq_one_letter_code
_entity_poly.pdbx_strand_id
1 'polypeptide(L)' 'MAMVDEPVTTDSIVSDLRDLGVERGDVLLVHSSLSSLGWVSGGAPAVVDAL' A
#
# COMPACT_ATOMS: atom_id res chain seq x y z
N MET A 1 -6.56 -14.22 -3.46
CA MET A 1 -6.98 -12.90 -3.94
C MET A 1 -8.12 -12.48 -3.05
N ALA A 2 -7.88 -11.60 -2.08
CA ALA A 2 -8.97 -11.08 -1.25
C ALA A 2 -9.93 -10.30 -2.15
N MET A 3 -11.24 -10.56 -2.04
CA MET A 3 -12.22 -9.68 -2.66
C MET A 3 -12.27 -8.40 -1.85
N VAL A 4 -12.01 -7.28 -2.52
CA VAL A 4 -12.12 -5.92 -1.98
C VAL A 4 -13.25 -5.25 -2.74
N ASP A 5 -14.16 -4.58 -2.03
CA ASP A 5 -15.32 -3.92 -2.62
C ASP A 5 -14.90 -2.72 -3.51
N GLU A 6 -13.76 -2.10 -3.20
CA GLU A 6 -13.16 -1.00 -3.95
C GLU A 6 -11.66 -1.25 -4.19
N PRO A 7 -11.07 -0.77 -5.31
CA PRO A 7 -9.64 -0.88 -5.55
C PRO A 7 -8.83 -0.23 -4.45
N VAL A 8 -7.74 -0.90 -4.05
CA VAL A 8 -6.67 -0.23 -3.32
C VAL A 8 -5.98 0.76 -4.26
N THR A 9 -5.74 1.98 -3.78
CA THR A 9 -5.11 3.07 -4.54
C THR A 9 -3.83 3.53 -3.85
N THR A 10 -2.98 4.28 -4.55
CA THR A 10 -1.79 4.88 -3.93
C THR A 10 -2.18 5.75 -2.73
N ASP A 11 -3.22 6.59 -2.84
CA ASP A 11 -3.68 7.45 -1.74
C ASP A 11 -4.19 6.66 -0.52
N SER A 12 -4.90 5.54 -0.74
CA SER A 12 -5.35 4.70 0.38
C SER A 12 -4.16 4.05 1.10
N ILE A 13 -3.17 3.54 0.35
CA ILE A 13 -1.95 2.97 0.94
C ILE A 13 -1.17 4.03 1.73
N VAL A 14 -1.04 5.25 1.20
CA VAL A 14 -0.39 6.37 1.91
C VAL A 14 -1.12 6.70 3.21
N SER A 15 -2.45 6.70 3.21
CA SER A 15 -3.24 6.92 4.42
C SER A 15 -3.00 5.81 5.44
N ASP A 16 -3.10 4.55 5.02
CA ASP A 16 -2.93 3.39 5.91
C ASP A 16 -1.53 3.36 6.53
N LEU A 17 -0.48 3.67 5.75
CA LEU A 17 0.89 3.75 6.25
C LEU A 17 1.07 4.85 7.29
N ARG A 18 0.45 6.03 7.08
CA ARG A 18 0.46 7.11 8.08
C ARG A 18 -0.31 6.73 9.34
N ASP A 19 -1.44 6.04 9.20
CA ASP A 19 -2.23 5.57 10.33
C ASP A 19 -1.49 4.47 11.13
N LEU A 20 -0.62 3.71 10.47
CA LEU A 20 0.35 2.79 11.09
C LEU A 20 1.52 3.52 11.79
N GLY A 21 1.65 4.84 11.59
CA GLY A 21 2.70 5.66 12.19
C GLY A 21 3.97 5.80 11.34
N VAL A 22 3.92 5.47 10.05
CA VAL A 22 5.04 5.73 9.13
C VAL A 22 5.12 7.22 8.84
N GLU A 23 6.28 7.81 9.10
CA GLU A 23 6.54 9.22 8.91
C GLU A 23 7.62 9.48 7.86
N ARG A 24 7.63 10.71 7.34
CA ARG A 24 8.67 11.14 6.41
C ARG A 24 10.03 11.14 7.10
N GLY A 25 10.99 10.44 6.50
CA GLY A 25 12.35 10.33 7.01
C GLY A 25 12.65 8.99 7.70
N ASP A 26 11.63 8.14 7.89
CA ASP A 26 11.82 6.80 8.39
C ASP A 26 12.66 5.94 7.43
N VAL A 27 13.45 5.04 8.00
CA VAL A 27 14.16 4.00 7.26
C VAL A 27 13.44 2.69 7.50
N LEU A 28 12.72 2.21 6.49
CA LEU A 28 11.89 1.01 6.57
C LEU A 28 12.49 -0.15 5.76
N LEU A 29 12.43 -1.35 6.32
CA LEU A 29 12.58 -2.60 5.58
C LEU A 29 11.20 -3.20 5.36
N VAL A 30 10.73 -3.18 4.11
CA VAL A 30 9.37 -3.62 3.77
C VAL A 30 9.40 -5.00 3.13
N HIS A 31 8.55 -5.89 3.62
CA HIS A 31 8.19 -7.15 2.97
C HIS A 31 6.68 -7.14 2.70
N SER A 32 6.29 -7.23 1.43
CA SER A 32 4.90 -7.13 1.02
C SER A 32 4.48 -8.30 0.13
N SER A 33 3.19 -8.62 0.19
CA SER A 33 2.54 -9.56 -0.72
C SER A 33 1.44 -8.83 -1.49
N LEU A 34 1.66 -8.57 -2.77
CA LEU A 34 0.68 -7.87 -3.60
C LEU A 34 -0.67 -8.61 -3.62
N SER A 35 -0.64 -9.94 -3.58
CA SER A 35 -1.85 -10.77 -3.60
C SER A 35 -2.72 -10.66 -2.34
N SER A 36 -2.14 -10.29 -1.19
CA SER A 36 -2.88 -10.08 0.06
C SER A 36 -3.54 -8.72 0.15
N LEU A 37 -3.06 -7.73 -0.62
CA LEU A 37 -3.68 -6.39 -0.73
C LEU A 37 -4.96 -6.40 -1.58
N GLY A 38 -5.26 -7.49 -2.28
CA GLY A 38 -6.38 -7.55 -3.21
C GLY A 38 -6.05 -6.87 -4.54
N TRP A 39 -7.03 -6.18 -5.13
CA TRP A 39 -6.82 -5.47 -6.40
C TRP A 39 -6.26 -4.06 -6.15
N VAL A 40 -5.04 -3.82 -6.60
CA VAL A 40 -4.39 -2.50 -6.55
C VAL A 40 -4.49 -1.82 -7.91
N SER A 41 -5.09 -0.64 -7.96
CA SER A 41 -5.09 0.20 -9.16
C SER A 41 -3.65 0.65 -9.46
N GLY A 42 -3.08 0.15 -10.56
CA GLY A 42 -1.68 0.40 -10.92
C GLY A 42 -0.70 -0.68 -10.45
N GLY A 43 -1.15 -1.70 -9.72
CA GLY A 43 -0.34 -2.87 -9.34
C GLY A 43 0.84 -2.54 -8.43
N ALA A 44 1.95 -3.28 -8.58
CA ALA A 44 3.14 -3.08 -7.74
C ALA A 44 3.73 -1.65 -7.80
N PRO A 45 3.80 -0.95 -8.96
CA PRO A 45 4.25 0.44 -9.01
C PRO A 45 3.49 1.37 -8.07
N ALA A 46 2.16 1.25 -7.99
CA ALA A 46 1.34 2.07 -7.11
C ALA A 46 1.66 1.86 -5.62
N VAL A 47 2.12 0.66 -5.24
CA VAL A 47 2.60 0.35 -3.88
C VAL A 47 3.97 0.98 -3.62
N VAL A 48 4.87 0.96 -4.62
CA VAL A 48 6.19 1.57 -4.51
C VAL A 48 6.08 3.09 -4.40
N ASP A 49 5.18 3.72 -5.16
CA ASP A 49 4.96 5.17 -5.12
C ASP A 49 4.32 5.64 -3.80
N ALA A 50 3.67 4.74 -3.06
CA ALA A 50 3.05 5.04 -1.78
C ALA A 50 4.02 4.98 -0.58
N LEU A 51 5.15 4.29 -0.73
CA LEU A 51 6.22 4.16 0.29
C LEU A 51 7.17 5.36 0.23
#